data_AF-A0A0N4ZNY7-F1
#
_entry.id   AF-A0A0N4ZNY7-F1
#
_cell.length_a   1.000
_cell.length_b   1.000
_cell.length_c   1.000
_cell.angle_alpha   90.00
_cell.angle_beta   90.00
_cell.angle_gamma   90.00
#
_symmetry.space_group_name_H-M   'P 1'
#
loop_
_entity.id
_entity.type
_entity.pdbx_description
1 polymer ?
#
loop_
_entity_poly.entity_id
_entity_poly.type
_entity_poly.pdbx_seq_one_letter_code
_entity_poly.pdbx_strand_id
1 'polypeptide(L)'
;MPPLSVASNTTNFNKNITMTTSLNSSNESTNLSCSSFDIHKNYQYITYILQLYLQNQLKYSFSYDTIYDLTKEEKLLAADILTSLTNATEIFKEKNYTVLKTMLAKCTVDGPHLSYNTFISVLSYLTEMSISESLSETSFTYGRLVGIISFLEVYSTYLFDNDCIEDIDTVILYSSKLIDKWIIMSWKRDNLSWEDFNIKTKLYVQKLNKEKESNVFVYKLTVVVATCSIVMAAIGIYYGLKKICK
;
A
#
# COMPACT_ATOMS: atom_id res chain seq x y z
N MET A 1 -17.28 14.36 36.44
CA MET A 1 -15.91 14.93 36.48
C MET A 1 -15.68 15.66 35.17
N PRO A 2 -15.13 16.89 35.19
CA PRO A 2 -15.07 17.80 34.04
C PRO A 2 -13.91 17.49 33.08
N PRO A 3 -13.92 18.03 31.84
CA PRO A 3 -12.97 17.70 30.78
C PRO A 3 -11.66 18.50 30.90
N LEU A 4 -10.54 17.87 30.50
CA LEU A 4 -9.23 18.51 30.44
C LEU A 4 -9.02 19.22 29.10
N SER A 5 -9.19 20.54 29.18
CA SER A 5 -8.52 21.64 28.45
C SER A 5 -7.89 21.37 27.08
N VAL A 6 -8.53 21.97 26.07
CA VAL A 6 -7.94 22.52 24.85
C VAL A 6 -6.98 23.66 25.22
N ALA A 7 -5.73 23.58 24.75
CA ALA A 7 -4.82 24.72 24.67
C ALA A 7 -4.63 25.06 23.19
N SER A 8 -5.39 26.05 22.74
CA SER A 8 -5.30 26.67 21.43
C SER A 8 -4.29 27.82 21.46
N ASN A 9 -3.27 27.74 20.61
CA ASN A 9 -2.51 28.84 20.00
C ASN A 9 -2.07 28.23 18.65
N THR A 10 -2.20 28.85 17.47
CA THR A 10 -1.68 30.17 17.09
C THR A 10 -2.23 30.52 15.69
N THR A 11 -2.69 31.76 15.53
CA THR A 11 -2.58 32.64 14.34
C THR A 11 -3.07 32.21 12.96
N ASN A 12 -4.18 32.85 12.55
CA ASN A 12 -4.34 33.68 11.35
C ASN A 12 -3.41 33.41 10.15
N PHE A 13 -3.96 32.84 9.08
CA PHE A 13 -3.65 33.29 7.73
C PHE A 13 -4.95 33.42 6.91
N ASN A 14 -5.34 34.67 6.73
CA ASN A 14 -6.45 35.11 5.90
C ASN A 14 -5.88 35.40 4.50
N LYS A 15 -6.36 34.71 3.46
CA LYS A 15 -6.44 35.30 2.12
C LYS A 15 -7.45 34.59 1.23
N ASN A 16 -8.62 35.20 1.15
CA ASN A 16 -9.58 35.09 0.05
C ASN A 16 -8.88 35.31 -1.29
N ILE A 17 -9.17 34.46 -2.28
CA ILE A 17 -9.36 34.89 -3.67
C ILE A 17 -10.56 34.11 -4.24
N THR A 18 -11.63 34.86 -4.48
CA THR A 18 -12.83 34.44 -5.21
C THR A 18 -12.78 34.97 -6.64
N MET A 19 -13.50 34.27 -7.52
CA MET A 19 -14.13 34.72 -8.78
C MET A 19 -13.35 34.66 -10.12
N THR A 20 -13.74 33.63 -10.90
CA THR A 20 -14.32 33.67 -12.26
C THR A 20 -13.75 34.62 -13.31
N THR A 21 -13.34 34.05 -14.45
CA THR A 21 -13.57 34.64 -15.78
C THR A 21 -13.61 33.53 -16.83
N SER A 22 -14.58 33.67 -17.74
CA SER A 22 -14.92 32.78 -18.84
C SER A 22 -14.26 33.22 -20.17
N LEU A 23 -14.28 32.27 -21.12
CA LEU A 23 -14.26 32.41 -22.58
C LEU A 23 -12.91 32.42 -23.36
N ASN A 24 -12.73 31.27 -24.04
CA ASN A 24 -12.27 31.04 -25.42
C ASN A 24 -10.86 31.49 -25.87
N SER A 25 -10.03 30.50 -26.21
CA SER A 25 -9.69 30.26 -27.61
C SER A 25 -9.18 28.84 -27.82
N SER A 26 -9.69 28.24 -28.89
CA SER A 26 -9.35 26.97 -29.49
C SER A 26 -7.86 26.79 -29.75
N ASN A 27 -7.31 25.63 -29.38
CA ASN A 27 -6.31 24.94 -30.20
C ASN A 27 -6.37 23.43 -29.92
N GLU A 28 -6.40 22.69 -31.02
CA GLU A 28 -6.52 21.24 -31.13
C GLU A 28 -5.47 20.52 -30.28
N SER A 29 -5.93 19.58 -29.44
CA SER A 29 -5.11 18.44 -29.03
C SER A 29 -6.03 17.26 -28.81
N THR A 30 -5.98 16.34 -29.77
CA THR A 30 -6.25 14.90 -29.65
C THR A 30 -7.21 14.50 -28.53
N ASN A 31 -8.48 14.41 -28.87
CA ASN A 31 -9.46 13.62 -28.15
C ASN A 31 -8.99 12.15 -28.12
N LEU A 32 -8.21 11.78 -27.10
CA LEU A 32 -8.26 10.42 -26.58
C LEU A 32 -9.61 10.34 -25.88
N SER A 33 -10.60 9.78 -26.56
CA SER A 33 -11.88 9.50 -25.94
C SER A 33 -11.61 8.65 -24.70
N CYS A 34 -11.97 9.22 -23.56
CA CYS A 34 -12.16 8.50 -22.31
C CYS A 34 -13.26 7.47 -22.58
N SER A 35 -12.86 6.30 -23.09
CA SER A 35 -13.77 5.19 -23.33
C SER A 35 -14.31 4.80 -21.96
N SER A 36 -15.61 4.97 -21.81
CA SER A 36 -16.37 4.68 -20.62
C SER A 36 -16.03 3.28 -20.10
N PHE A 37 -15.25 3.23 -19.01
CA PHE A 37 -15.10 2.04 -18.17
C PHE A 37 -16.50 1.58 -17.77
N ASP A 38 -16.93 0.43 -18.30
CA ASP A 38 -18.27 -0.08 -18.10
C ASP A 38 -18.45 -0.48 -16.63
N ILE A 39 -19.38 0.21 -15.96
CA ILE A 39 -19.59 0.22 -14.50
C ILE A 39 -20.07 -1.15 -13.97
N HIS A 40 -20.32 -2.13 -14.84
CA HIS A 40 -20.87 -3.44 -14.48
C HIS A 40 -19.86 -4.59 -14.23
N LYS A 41 -18.54 -4.36 -14.29
CA LYS A 41 -17.52 -5.43 -14.15
C LYS A 41 -16.48 -5.26 -13.03
N ASN A 42 -16.65 -4.30 -12.12
CA ASN A 42 -15.58 -3.94 -11.19
C ASN A 42 -15.29 -5.04 -10.14
N TYR A 43 -16.30 -5.72 -9.57
CA TYR A 43 -16.04 -6.83 -8.63
C TYR A 43 -15.34 -8.03 -9.28
N GLN A 44 -15.66 -8.37 -10.54
CA GLN A 44 -15.05 -9.52 -11.24
C GLN A 44 -13.56 -9.25 -11.50
N TYR A 45 -13.24 -8.03 -11.91
CA TYR A 45 -11.87 -7.59 -12.10
C TYR A 45 -11.07 -7.61 -10.79
N ILE A 46 -11.66 -7.14 -9.69
CA ILE A 46 -11.05 -7.20 -8.37
C ILE A 46 -10.80 -8.65 -7.94
N THR A 47 -11.78 -9.53 -8.13
CA THR A 47 -11.61 -10.97 -7.82
C THR A 47 -10.49 -11.58 -8.63
N TYR A 48 -10.43 -11.29 -9.93
CA TYR A 48 -9.36 -11.78 -10.79
C TYR A 48 -7.97 -11.35 -10.30
N ILE A 49 -7.80 -10.06 -9.98
CA ILE A 49 -6.54 -9.55 -9.42
C ILE A 49 -6.20 -10.24 -8.10
N LEU A 50 -7.17 -10.37 -7.19
CA LEU A 50 -6.95 -10.96 -5.87
C LEU A 50 -6.60 -12.45 -5.95
N GLN A 51 -7.25 -13.20 -6.84
CA GLN A 51 -6.91 -14.61 -7.12
C GLN A 51 -5.50 -14.75 -7.66
N LEU A 52 -5.14 -13.99 -8.70
CA LEU A 52 -3.78 -14.01 -9.25
C LEU A 52 -2.73 -13.63 -8.21
N TYR A 53 -3.05 -12.64 -7.39
CA TYR A 53 -2.20 -12.20 -6.29
C TYR A 53 -1.95 -13.33 -5.28
N LEU A 54 -3.02 -13.90 -4.72
CA LEU A 54 -2.89 -14.96 -3.71
C LEU A 54 -2.32 -16.25 -4.30
N GLN A 55 -2.60 -16.56 -5.56
CA GLN A 55 -2.01 -17.71 -6.25
C GLN A 55 -0.48 -17.56 -6.33
N ASN A 56 0.02 -16.37 -6.64
CA ASN A 56 1.45 -16.09 -6.68
C ASN A 56 2.09 -16.14 -5.29
N GLN A 57 1.41 -15.62 -4.26
CA GLN A 57 1.97 -15.59 -2.90
C GLN A 57 1.97 -16.97 -2.23
N LEU A 58 0.88 -17.73 -2.38
CA LEU A 58 0.71 -19.05 -1.77
C LEU A 58 1.32 -20.18 -2.62
N LYS A 59 1.69 -19.90 -3.88
CA LYS A 59 2.11 -20.92 -4.87
C LYS A 59 1.07 -22.04 -5.02
N TYR A 60 -0.20 -21.67 -4.94
CA TYR A 60 -1.33 -22.59 -4.99
C TYR A 60 -2.25 -22.25 -6.17
N SER A 61 -2.61 -23.26 -6.96
CA SER A 61 -3.59 -23.12 -8.03
C SER A 61 -4.98 -23.35 -7.47
N PHE A 62 -5.77 -22.28 -7.36
CA PHE A 62 -7.16 -22.39 -6.96
C PHE A 62 -7.98 -23.19 -7.99
N SER A 63 -8.89 -24.03 -7.51
CA SER A 63 -9.66 -24.97 -8.33
C SER A 63 -10.63 -24.30 -9.31
N TYR A 64 -10.96 -23.03 -9.08
CA TYR A 64 -11.81 -22.25 -9.96
C TYR A 64 -10.97 -21.39 -10.89
N ASP A 65 -10.77 -21.88 -12.12
CA ASP A 65 -10.54 -20.99 -13.26
C ASP A 65 -11.81 -20.16 -13.41
N THR A 66 -11.86 -19.02 -12.74
CA THR A 66 -12.92 -18.07 -13.00
C THR A 66 -12.68 -17.54 -14.41
N ILE A 67 -13.39 -18.14 -15.36
CA ILE A 67 -13.51 -17.68 -16.74
C ILE A 67 -14.27 -16.36 -16.68
N TYR A 68 -13.58 -15.32 -16.22
CA TYR A 68 -14.05 -13.97 -16.36
C TYR A 68 -13.85 -13.59 -17.82
N ASP A 69 -14.93 -13.11 -18.43
CA ASP A 69 -14.90 -12.54 -19.77
C ASP A 69 -14.25 -11.15 -19.72
N LEU A 70 -12.95 -11.17 -19.43
CA LEU A 70 -12.04 -10.04 -19.43
C LEU A 70 -11.38 -9.96 -20.80
N THR A 71 -11.39 -8.76 -21.34
CA THR A 71 -10.67 -8.39 -22.56
C THR A 71 -9.17 -8.61 -22.39
N LYS A 72 -8.46 -8.72 -23.52
CA LYS A 72 -7.00 -8.83 -23.52
C LYS A 72 -6.32 -7.64 -22.84
N GLU A 73 -6.89 -6.45 -22.98
CA GLU A 73 -6.38 -5.20 -22.40
C GLU A 73 -6.54 -5.19 -20.87
N GLU A 74 -7.70 -5.61 -20.35
CA GLU A 74 -7.93 -5.75 -18.91
C GLU A 74 -6.96 -6.76 -18.27
N LYS A 75 -6.72 -7.89 -18.94
CA LYS A 75 -5.74 -8.90 -18.47
C LYS A 75 -4.31 -8.35 -18.44
N LEU A 76 -3.92 -7.56 -19.45
CA LEU A 76 -2.61 -6.92 -19.49
C LEU A 76 -2.46 -5.89 -18.35
N LEU A 77 -3.48 -5.05 -18.16
CA LEU A 77 -3.51 -4.08 -17.07
C LEU A 77 -3.46 -4.77 -15.70
N ALA A 78 -4.17 -5.89 -15.54
CA ALA A 78 -4.19 -6.66 -14.30
C ALA A 78 -2.81 -7.22 -13.96
N ALA A 79 -2.07 -7.74 -14.94
CA ALA A 79 -0.69 -8.22 -14.74
C ALA A 79 0.26 -7.09 -14.29
N ASP A 80 0.08 -5.91 -14.87
CA ASP A 80 0.83 -4.71 -14.53
C ASP A 80 0.52 -4.22 -13.10
N ILE A 81 -0.77 -4.16 -12.75
CA ILE A 81 -1.24 -3.83 -11.40
C ILE A 81 -0.75 -4.85 -10.40
N LEU A 82 -0.79 -6.14 -10.72
CA LEU A 82 -0.34 -7.22 -9.85
C LEU A 82 1.12 -7.07 -9.45
N THR A 83 1.97 -6.66 -10.39
CA THR A 83 3.38 -6.37 -10.11
C THR A 83 3.52 -5.20 -9.12
N SER A 84 2.80 -4.10 -9.38
CA SER A 84 2.79 -2.93 -8.49
C SER A 84 2.25 -3.25 -7.11
N LEU A 85 1.17 -4.03 -7.04
CA LEU A 85 0.51 -4.45 -5.82
C LEU A 85 1.44 -5.31 -4.98
N THR A 86 2.13 -6.28 -5.58
CA THR A 86 3.12 -7.14 -4.91
C THR A 86 4.24 -6.33 -4.25
N ASN A 87 4.82 -5.38 -4.97
CA ASN A 87 5.85 -4.53 -4.40
C ASN A 87 5.31 -3.65 -3.25
N ALA A 88 4.10 -3.11 -3.41
CA ALA A 88 3.50 -2.23 -2.41
C ALA A 88 3.13 -2.99 -1.13
N THR A 89 2.59 -4.20 -1.24
CA THR A 89 2.22 -5.04 -0.10
C THR A 89 3.45 -5.54 0.65
N GLU A 90 4.53 -5.91 -0.04
CA GLU A 90 5.80 -6.25 0.59
C GLU A 90 6.33 -5.10 1.45
N ILE A 91 6.41 -3.89 0.88
CA ILE A 91 6.84 -2.68 1.61
C ILE A 91 5.89 -2.36 2.78
N PHE A 92 4.58 -2.55 2.58
CA PHE A 92 3.59 -2.30 3.64
C PHE A 92 3.75 -3.30 4.79
N LYS A 93 3.94 -4.59 4.50
CA LYS A 93 4.16 -5.65 5.50
C LYS A 93 5.42 -5.40 6.31
N GLU A 94 6.53 -5.02 5.66
CA GLU A 94 7.78 -4.68 6.36
C GLU A 94 7.56 -3.61 7.43
N LYS A 95 6.74 -2.60 7.13
CA LYS A 95 6.47 -1.46 8.02
C LYS A 95 5.39 -1.73 9.07
N ASN A 96 4.41 -2.59 8.78
CA ASN A 96 3.19 -2.75 9.56
C ASN A 96 2.97 -4.17 10.08
N TYR A 97 4.02 -5.00 10.13
CA TYR A 97 3.95 -6.41 10.52
C TYR A 97 3.21 -6.64 11.86
N THR A 98 3.47 -5.83 12.88
CA THR A 98 2.85 -5.96 14.20
C THR A 98 1.33 -5.73 14.17
N VAL A 99 0.89 -4.75 13.36
CA VAL A 99 -0.52 -4.43 13.17
C VAL A 99 -1.22 -5.59 12.45
N LEU A 100 -0.62 -6.08 11.36
CA LEU A 100 -1.15 -7.23 10.61
C LEU A 100 -1.24 -8.49 11.47
N LYS A 101 -0.24 -8.76 12.30
CA LYS A 101 -0.25 -9.89 13.24
C LYS A 101 -1.36 -9.75 14.30
N THR A 102 -1.60 -8.54 14.78
CA THR A 102 -2.68 -8.27 15.74
C THR A 102 -4.06 -8.48 15.10
N MET A 103 -4.22 -8.06 13.84
CA MET A 103 -5.44 -8.30 13.06
C MET A 103 -5.66 -9.79 12.81
N LEU A 104 -4.60 -10.52 12.45
CA LEU A 104 -4.66 -11.97 12.26
C LEU A 104 -5.13 -12.66 13.55
N ALA A 105 -4.51 -12.33 14.69
CA ALA A 105 -4.86 -12.90 15.98
C ALA A 105 -6.33 -12.68 16.35
N LYS A 106 -6.93 -11.54 15.96
CA LYS A 106 -8.37 -11.28 16.17
C LYS A 106 -9.24 -12.17 15.28
N CYS A 107 -8.86 -12.41 14.03
CA CYS A 107 -9.60 -13.28 13.12
C CYS A 107 -9.52 -14.77 13.50
N THR A 108 -8.49 -15.17 14.24
CA THR A 108 -8.19 -16.58 14.52
C THR A 108 -8.40 -16.98 15.98
N VAL A 109 -9.08 -16.16 16.78
CA VAL A 109 -9.34 -16.44 18.21
C VAL A 109 -10.11 -17.76 18.38
N ASP A 110 -11.10 -17.98 17.52
CA ASP A 110 -12.02 -19.12 17.62
C ASP A 110 -11.54 -20.35 16.82
N GLY A 111 -10.32 -20.31 16.29
CA GLY A 111 -9.72 -21.38 15.50
C GLY A 111 -9.26 -20.92 14.11
N PRO A 112 -8.89 -21.87 13.24
CA PRO A 112 -8.33 -21.55 11.94
C PRO A 112 -9.39 -21.11 10.94
N HIS A 113 -10.66 -21.43 11.16
CA HIS A 113 -11.73 -21.19 10.18
C HIS A 113 -12.16 -19.73 10.06
N LEU A 114 -12.68 -19.39 8.88
CA LEU A 114 -13.23 -18.07 8.62
C LEU A 114 -14.53 -17.82 9.41
N SER A 115 -14.48 -16.84 10.32
CA SER A 115 -15.67 -16.20 10.87
C SER A 115 -15.98 -14.92 10.09
N TYR A 116 -17.08 -14.92 9.33
CA TYR A 116 -17.47 -13.76 8.52
C TYR A 116 -17.56 -12.47 9.35
N ASN A 117 -18.24 -12.49 10.49
CA ASN A 117 -18.43 -11.29 11.31
C ASN A 117 -17.11 -10.73 11.83
N THR A 118 -16.21 -11.60 12.28
CA THR A 118 -14.87 -11.20 12.77
C THR A 118 -14.03 -10.65 11.62
N PHE A 119 -14.05 -11.33 10.48
CA PHE A 119 -13.31 -10.92 9.28
C PHE A 119 -13.74 -9.54 8.77
N ILE A 120 -15.05 -9.31 8.63
CA ILE A 120 -15.58 -8.01 8.20
C ILE A 120 -15.25 -6.93 9.21
N SER A 121 -15.37 -7.20 10.52
CA SER A 121 -15.04 -6.24 11.57
C SER A 121 -13.56 -5.81 11.52
N VAL A 122 -12.65 -6.76 11.28
CA VAL A 122 -11.22 -6.47 11.13
C VAL A 122 -10.92 -5.66 9.86
N LEU A 123 -11.57 -5.98 8.75
CA LEU A 123 -11.42 -5.21 7.51
C LEU A 123 -11.99 -3.80 7.61
N SER A 124 -13.13 -3.63 8.26
CA SER A 124 -13.73 -2.31 8.53
C SER A 124 -12.78 -1.42 9.34
N TYR A 125 -12.07 -1.98 10.32
CA TYR A 125 -11.06 -1.25 11.08
C TYR A 125 -9.95 -0.66 10.18
N LEU A 126 -9.48 -1.37 9.16
CA LEU A 126 -8.50 -0.84 8.18
C LEU A 126 -9.06 0.31 7.32
N THR A 127 -10.37 0.30 7.07
CA THR A 127 -11.04 1.40 6.37
C THR A 127 -11.34 2.60 7.26
N GLU A 128 -11.41 2.42 8.57
CA GLU A 128 -11.67 3.50 9.53
C GLU A 128 -10.38 4.09 10.11
N MET A 129 -9.28 3.33 10.13
CA MET A 129 -7.98 3.85 10.55
C MET A 129 -7.55 5.04 9.69
N SER A 130 -7.25 6.15 10.35
CA SER A 130 -6.55 7.30 9.80
C SER A 130 -5.08 6.90 9.54
N ILE A 131 -4.83 6.25 8.40
CA ILE A 131 -3.46 5.98 7.93
C ILE A 131 -2.72 7.31 7.61
N SER A 132 -3.45 8.44 7.57
CA SER A 132 -2.93 9.80 7.49
C SER A 132 -3.86 10.77 8.23
N GLU A 133 -3.30 11.72 8.98
CA GLU A 133 -4.00 12.68 9.86
C GLU A 133 -4.94 13.68 9.14
N SER A 134 -5.02 13.68 7.80
CA SER A 134 -5.76 14.69 7.02
C SER A 134 -6.81 14.15 6.03
N LEU A 135 -6.98 12.83 5.93
CA LEU A 135 -7.96 12.22 5.01
C LEU A 135 -9.27 11.95 5.75
N SER A 136 -10.42 12.24 5.11
CA SER A 136 -11.72 11.94 5.71
C SER A 136 -11.79 10.44 6.03
N GLU A 137 -12.37 10.11 7.18
CA GLU A 137 -12.55 8.73 7.66
C GLU A 137 -13.23 7.83 6.59
N THR A 138 -13.92 8.45 5.62
CA THR A 138 -14.74 7.81 4.58
C THR A 138 -14.05 7.65 3.20
N SER A 139 -12.75 7.92 3.04
CA SER A 139 -12.04 7.82 1.75
C SER A 139 -11.28 6.50 1.59
N PHE A 140 -11.62 5.65 0.59
CA PHE A 140 -10.87 4.41 0.36
C PHE A 140 -9.66 4.68 -0.54
N THR A 141 -8.54 5.07 0.05
CA THR A 141 -7.32 5.43 -0.69
C THR A 141 -6.51 4.23 -1.15
N TYR A 142 -5.55 4.44 -2.06
CA TYR A 142 -4.59 3.40 -2.47
C TYR A 142 -3.83 2.77 -1.31
N GLY A 143 -3.48 3.56 -0.28
CA GLY A 143 -2.82 3.02 0.92
C GLY A 143 -3.72 2.07 1.70
N ARG A 144 -5.02 2.38 1.81
CA ARG A 144 -6.01 1.48 2.44
C ARG A 144 -6.21 0.21 1.63
N LEU A 145 -6.27 0.32 0.29
CA LEU A 145 -6.30 -0.85 -0.59
C LEU A 145 -5.09 -1.76 -0.34
N VAL A 146 -3.87 -1.21 -0.36
CA VAL A 146 -2.64 -1.99 -0.12
C VAL A 146 -2.65 -2.62 1.27
N GLY A 147 -3.08 -1.89 2.30
CA GLY A 147 -3.17 -2.42 3.65
C GLY A 147 -4.14 -3.60 3.78
N ILE A 148 -5.31 -3.50 3.12
CA ILE A 148 -6.29 -4.60 3.07
C ILE A 148 -5.72 -5.80 2.33
N ILE A 149 -5.19 -5.62 1.12
CA ILE A 149 -4.62 -6.74 0.35
C ILE A 149 -3.46 -7.41 1.11
N SER A 150 -2.62 -6.62 1.79
CA SER A 150 -1.55 -7.15 2.64
C SER A 150 -2.09 -8.02 3.78
N PHE A 151 -3.19 -7.61 4.41
CA PHE A 151 -3.85 -8.41 5.44
C PHE A 151 -4.47 -9.69 4.86
N LEU A 152 -5.11 -9.61 3.69
CA LEU A 152 -5.68 -10.78 3.01
C LEU A 152 -4.61 -11.82 2.70
N GLU A 153 -3.41 -11.39 2.30
CA GLU A 153 -2.28 -12.29 2.11
C GLU A 153 -1.90 -13.03 3.40
N VAL A 154 -1.70 -12.28 4.49
CA VAL A 154 -1.31 -12.84 5.79
C VAL A 154 -2.36 -13.82 6.29
N TYR A 155 -3.63 -13.46 6.16
CA TYR A 155 -4.73 -14.31 6.61
C TYR A 155 -4.89 -15.55 5.73
N SER A 156 -4.79 -15.41 4.41
CA SER A 156 -4.87 -16.54 3.48
C SER A 156 -3.68 -17.49 3.64
N THR A 157 -2.48 -16.97 3.94
CA THR A 157 -1.30 -17.80 4.27
C THR A 157 -1.56 -18.62 5.52
N TYR A 158 -2.10 -17.99 6.57
CA TYR A 158 -2.47 -18.71 7.78
C TYR A 158 -3.55 -19.78 7.51
N LEU A 159 -4.58 -19.48 6.73
CA LEU A 159 -5.60 -20.45 6.35
C LEU A 159 -5.00 -21.63 5.57
N PHE A 160 -4.10 -21.32 4.63
CA PHE A 160 -3.39 -22.32 3.84
C PHE A 160 -2.53 -23.25 4.70
N ASP A 161 -1.77 -22.68 5.63
CA ASP A 161 -0.92 -23.42 6.56
C ASP A 161 -1.71 -24.31 7.54
N ASN A 162 -3.02 -24.07 7.69
CA ASN A 162 -3.94 -24.84 8.54
C ASN A 162 -4.96 -25.66 7.71
N ASP A 163 -4.65 -25.97 6.46
CA ASP A 163 -5.48 -26.79 5.56
C ASP A 163 -6.93 -26.27 5.33
N CYS A 164 -7.16 -24.96 5.54
CA CYS A 164 -8.46 -24.30 5.40
C CYS A 164 -8.63 -23.65 4.01
N ILE A 165 -8.38 -24.41 2.94
CA ILE A 165 -8.34 -23.86 1.57
C ILE A 165 -9.70 -23.32 1.11
N GLU A 166 -10.81 -23.98 1.48
CA GLU A 166 -12.18 -23.53 1.14
C GLU A 166 -12.51 -22.14 1.72
N ASP A 167 -11.91 -21.80 2.87
CA ASP A 167 -12.06 -20.49 3.49
C ASP A 167 -11.31 -19.40 2.69
N ILE A 168 -10.26 -19.75 1.96
CA ILE A 168 -9.51 -18.81 1.11
C ILE A 168 -10.37 -18.33 -0.07
N ASP A 169 -11.10 -19.23 -0.72
CA ASP A 169 -12.05 -18.87 -1.79
C ASP A 169 -13.14 -17.92 -1.26
N THR A 170 -13.59 -18.17 -0.03
CA THR A 170 -14.57 -17.33 0.64
C THR A 170 -13.99 -15.95 1.01
N VAL A 171 -12.74 -15.90 1.48
CA VAL A 171 -11.99 -14.65 1.73
C VAL A 171 -11.89 -13.84 0.44
N ILE A 172 -11.54 -14.47 -0.68
CA ILE A 172 -11.47 -13.83 -1.99
C ILE A 172 -12.82 -13.22 -2.36
N LEU A 173 -13.89 -14.01 -2.32
CA LEU A 173 -15.24 -13.58 -2.69
C LEU A 173 -15.72 -12.38 -1.85
N TYR A 174 -15.59 -12.46 -0.54
CA TYR A 174 -16.08 -11.41 0.36
C TYR A 174 -15.24 -10.14 0.26
N SER A 175 -13.92 -10.29 0.14
CA SER A 175 -13.02 -9.14 -0.01
C SER A 175 -13.30 -8.40 -1.30
N SER A 176 -13.47 -9.09 -2.42
CA SER A 176 -13.76 -8.46 -3.70
C SER A 176 -15.05 -7.64 -3.67
N LYS A 177 -16.10 -8.18 -3.04
CA LYS A 177 -17.38 -7.46 -2.89
C LYS A 177 -17.24 -6.22 -2.01
N LEU A 178 -16.47 -6.29 -0.93
CA LEU A 178 -16.22 -5.14 -0.06
C LEU A 178 -15.38 -4.07 -0.75
N ILE A 179 -14.27 -4.47 -1.39
CA ILE A 179 -13.38 -3.56 -2.12
C ILE A 179 -14.15 -2.88 -3.24
N ASP A 180 -14.96 -3.61 -4.00
CA ASP A 180 -15.81 -3.05 -5.05
C ASP A 180 -16.75 -1.97 -4.49
N LYS A 181 -17.45 -2.29 -3.39
CA LYS A 181 -18.32 -1.33 -2.71
C LYS A 181 -17.56 -0.07 -2.29
N TRP A 182 -16.37 -0.19 -1.70
CA TRP A 182 -15.58 0.96 -1.26
C TRP A 182 -15.05 1.78 -2.43
N ILE A 183 -14.62 1.14 -3.51
CA ILE A 183 -14.18 1.81 -4.74
C ILE A 183 -15.34 2.60 -5.34
N ILE A 184 -16.51 1.98 -5.54
CA ILE A 184 -17.70 2.66 -6.09
C ILE A 184 -18.08 3.88 -5.26
N MET A 185 -18.00 3.77 -3.92
CA MET A 185 -18.38 4.85 -3.01
C MET A 185 -17.39 6.02 -2.98
N SER A 186 -16.09 5.80 -3.23
CA SER A 186 -15.07 6.81 -2.96
C SER A 186 -14.19 7.15 -4.16
N TRP A 187 -13.78 6.19 -4.99
CA TRP A 187 -12.80 6.45 -6.06
C TRP A 187 -13.35 7.40 -7.12
N LYS A 188 -14.64 7.30 -7.46
CA LYS A 188 -15.28 8.26 -8.37
C LYS A 188 -15.29 9.68 -7.80
N ARG A 189 -15.56 9.82 -6.50
CA ARG A 189 -15.58 11.13 -5.82
C ARG A 189 -14.17 11.71 -5.72
N ASP A 190 -13.19 10.85 -5.49
CA ASP A 190 -11.81 11.22 -5.17
C ASP A 190 -10.89 11.18 -6.41
N ASN A 191 -11.45 10.97 -7.62
CA ASN A 191 -10.75 10.82 -8.90
C ASN A 191 -9.61 9.80 -8.89
N LEU A 192 -9.87 8.62 -8.32
CA LEU A 192 -8.95 7.49 -8.25
C LEU A 192 -9.28 6.44 -9.30
N SER A 193 -8.27 5.73 -9.82
CA SER A 193 -8.43 4.63 -10.77
C SER A 193 -7.33 3.58 -10.61
N TRP A 194 -7.53 2.42 -11.23
CA TRP A 194 -6.55 1.33 -11.22
C TRP A 194 -5.27 1.68 -12.00
N GLU A 195 -5.38 2.45 -13.08
CA GLU A 195 -4.25 2.96 -13.85
C GLU A 195 -3.42 3.96 -13.02
N ASP A 196 -4.10 4.89 -12.36
CA ASP A 196 -3.44 5.89 -11.52
C ASP A 196 -2.79 5.23 -10.29
N PHE A 197 -3.44 4.22 -9.70
CA PHE A 197 -2.81 3.35 -8.70
C PHE A 197 -1.50 2.74 -9.21
N ASN A 198 -1.53 2.13 -10.40
CA ASN A 198 -0.36 1.47 -10.98
C ASN A 198 0.80 2.45 -11.20
N ILE A 199 0.52 3.62 -11.80
CA ILE A 199 1.52 4.65 -12.08
C ILE A 199 2.12 5.19 -10.78
N LYS A 200 1.29 5.63 -9.83
CA LYS A 200 1.75 6.19 -8.56
C LYS A 200 2.54 5.18 -7.74
N THR A 201 2.13 3.92 -7.72
CA THR A 201 2.85 2.86 -7.01
C THR A 201 4.23 2.60 -7.62
N LYS A 202 4.34 2.50 -8.95
CA LYS A 202 5.64 2.36 -9.63
C LYS A 202 6.59 3.51 -9.29
N LEU A 203 6.10 4.75 -9.33
CA LEU A 203 6.89 5.93 -8.97
C LEU A 203 7.32 5.91 -7.49
N TYR A 204 6.42 5.52 -6.59
CA TYR A 204 6.71 5.41 -5.16
C TYR A 204 7.80 4.36 -4.88
N VAL A 205 7.69 3.17 -5.46
CA VAL A 205 8.69 2.09 -5.32
C VAL A 205 10.04 2.53 -5.88
N GLN A 206 10.07 3.15 -7.06
CA GLN A 206 11.31 3.68 -7.64
C GLN A 206 11.97 4.73 -6.74
N LYS A 207 11.17 5.62 -6.13
CA LYS A 207 11.67 6.61 -5.18
C LYS A 207 12.30 5.94 -3.96
N LEU A 208 11.61 4.95 -3.37
CA LEU A 208 12.14 4.22 -2.22
C LEU A 208 13.44 3.47 -2.54
N ASN A 209 13.54 2.85 -3.71
CA ASN A 209 14.76 2.15 -4.12
C ASN A 209 15.95 3.12 -4.25
N LYS A 210 15.73 4.29 -4.85
CA LYS A 210 16.76 5.35 -4.94
C LYS A 210 17.19 5.84 -3.56
N GLU A 211 16.26 6.00 -2.63
CA GLU A 211 16.56 6.40 -1.23
C GLU A 211 17.31 5.29 -0.47
N LYS A 212 16.99 4.02 -0.68
CA LYS A 212 17.73 2.90 -0.09
C LYS A 212 19.17 2.86 -0.62
N GLU A 213 19.37 3.02 -1.93
CA GLU A 213 20.71 3.04 -2.56
C GLU A 213 21.57 4.19 -2.04
N SER A 214 21.01 5.39 -1.93
CA SER A 214 21.75 6.55 -1.42
C SER A 214 22.15 6.38 0.04
N ASN A 215 21.26 5.85 0.89
CA ASN A 215 21.57 5.58 2.29
C ASN A 215 22.67 4.53 2.47
N VAL A 216 22.65 3.46 1.66
CA VAL A 216 23.72 2.45 1.65
C VAL A 216 25.05 3.06 1.23
N PHE A 217 25.04 3.94 0.23
CA PHE A 217 26.24 4.66 -0.21
C PHE A 217 26.82 5.55 0.90
N VAL A 218 25.97 6.35 1.57
CA VAL A 218 26.38 7.22 2.69
C VAL A 218 26.95 6.40 3.86
N TYR A 219 26.31 5.27 4.20
CA TYR A 219 26.79 4.38 5.24
C TYR A 219 28.19 3.83 4.92
N LYS A 220 28.37 3.29 3.70
CA LYS A 220 29.67 2.78 3.24
C LYS A 220 30.76 3.86 3.30
N LEU A 221 30.44 5.08 2.82
CA LEU A 221 31.38 6.20 2.86
C LEU A 221 31.76 6.58 4.30
N THR A 222 30.78 6.62 5.20
CA THR A 222 31.00 6.95 6.62
C THR A 222 31.92 5.93 7.29
N VAL A 223 31.72 4.63 7.04
CA VAL A 223 32.58 3.57 7.57
C VAL A 223 34.02 3.71 7.05
N VAL A 224 34.20 4.02 5.76
CA VAL A 224 35.53 4.25 5.18
C VAL A 224 36.22 5.47 5.80
N VAL A 225 35.51 6.59 5.97
CA VAL A 225 36.08 7.80 6.59
C VAL A 225 36.45 7.55 8.07
N ALA A 226 35.59 6.86 8.82
CA ALA A 226 35.84 6.52 10.21
C ALA A 226 37.08 5.63 10.38
N THR A 227 37.21 4.59 9.55
CA THR A 227 38.37 3.69 9.58
C THR A 227 39.67 4.41 9.19
N CYS A 228 39.65 5.25 8.15
CA CYS A 228 40.80 6.09 7.80
C CYS A 228 41.20 7.04 8.93
N SER A 229 40.24 7.63 9.63
CA SER A 229 40.50 8.54 10.76
C SER A 229 41.19 7.83 11.93
N ILE A 230 40.75 6.60 12.25
CA ILE A 230 41.37 5.77 13.28
C ILE A 230 42.82 5.41 12.91
N VAL A 231 43.05 5.03 11.65
CA VAL A 231 44.39 4.70 11.14
C VAL A 231 45.32 5.91 11.23
N MET A 232 44.85 7.09 10.83
CA MET A 232 45.64 8.33 10.91
C MET A 232 45.95 8.73 12.36
N ALA A 233 45.00 8.57 13.27
CA ALA A 233 45.23 8.80 14.70
C ALA A 233 46.28 7.83 15.27
N ALA A 234 46.21 6.54 14.92
CA ALA A 234 47.17 5.53 15.36
C ALA A 234 48.59 5.83 14.85
N ILE A 235 48.73 6.25 13.58
CA ILE A 235 50.01 6.70 13.02
C ILE A 235 50.53 7.93 13.77
N GLY A 236 49.68 8.91 14.04
CA GLY A 236 50.04 10.11 14.80
C GLY A 236 50.58 9.80 16.20
N ILE A 237 49.90 8.90 16.93
CA ILE A 237 50.34 8.44 18.26
C ILE A 237 51.68 7.71 18.15
N TYR A 238 51.84 6.81 17.18
CA TYR A 238 53.08 6.05 16.98
C TYR A 238 54.30 6.96 16.72
N TYR A 239 54.17 7.94 15.82
CA TYR A 239 55.25 8.89 15.55
C TYR A 239 55.48 9.87 16.70
N GLY A 240 54.43 10.26 17.43
CA GLY A 240 54.54 11.10 18.62
C GLY A 240 55.35 10.43 19.73
N LEU A 241 55.05 9.17 20.05
CA LEU A 241 55.80 8.38 21.04
C LEU A 241 57.25 8.15 20.62
N LYS A 242 57.50 7.86 19.34
CA LYS A 242 58.85 7.66 18.80
C LYS A 242 59.73 8.91 18.92
N LYS A 243 59.16 10.12 18.92
CA LYS A 243 59.89 11.38 19.08
C LYS A 243 60.27 11.67 20.54
N ILE A 244 59.51 11.15 21.50
CA ILE A 244 59.75 11.37 22.94
C ILE A 244 60.83 10.43 23.49
N CYS A 245 61.01 9.25 22.88
CA CYS A 245 62.03 8.27 23.28
C CYS A 245 63.40 8.43 22.58
N LYS A 246 63.66 9.59 21.97
CA LYS A 246 64.96 9.95 21.37
C LYS A 246 65.53 11.16 22.10
#